data_AF-A0A1G7JLN9-F1
#
_entry.id   AF-A0A1G7JLN9-F1
#
_cell.length_a   1.000
_cell.length_b   1.000
_cell.length_c   1.000
_cell.angle_alpha   90.00
_cell.angle_beta   90.00
_cell.angle_gamma   90.00
#
_symmetry.space_group_name_H-M   'P 1'
#
loop_
_entity.id
_entity.type
_entity.pdbx_description
1 polymer ?
#
loop_
_entity_poly.entity_id
_entity_poly.type
_entity_poly.pdbx_seq_one_letter_code
_entity_poly.pdbx_strand_id
1 'polypeptide(L)'
;MQWVGRAPLVAAVANAGALGFITALTQPTPEDLRAEIRRCRELTDRPFGVNLTILPAITPPPYAEYRQVIIDEGVPFVETAGANPVDHLPHFHDAGIKVIHKCTSVRHGVKAQSLGVDALSIDGFECAGHPGEDDVPGLILLPAAADALEIPFIASGGFGDGRGLVAALALGADGINMGTRFMATVESGIHQNVKDRLVAAQERDTQLIFRQLRNTARVADNAVSREVVEKLNAGAAFEDVRHLVAGTRGVQVYETGDLDAGIWSAGMVQALIHDIPTCAELVTRIVRDAEQIITERLAAAVGATAAA
;
A
#
# COMPACT_ATOMS: atom_id res chain seq x y z
N MET A 1 -0.11 5.30 1.49
CA MET A 1 -1.41 5.36 2.18
C MET A 1 -1.82 6.83 2.31
N GLN A 2 -2.53 7.39 1.33
CA GLN A 2 -2.93 8.81 1.35
C GLN A 2 -3.66 9.14 2.66
N TRP A 3 -3.33 10.29 3.26
CA TRP A 3 -3.79 10.77 4.58
C TRP A 3 -3.21 10.06 5.82
N VAL A 4 -2.87 8.78 5.71
CA VAL A 4 -2.47 7.95 6.86
C VAL A 4 -0.94 7.83 7.02
N GLY A 5 -0.18 7.79 5.91
CA GLY A 5 1.27 7.62 5.90
C GLY A 5 2.02 8.86 6.37
N ARG A 6 1.95 9.14 7.67
CA ARG A 6 2.56 10.29 8.38
C ARG A 6 3.66 9.85 9.35
N ALA A 7 4.45 10.79 9.82
CA ALA A 7 5.66 10.55 10.62
C ALA A 7 5.48 9.56 11.80
N PRO A 8 4.43 9.63 12.65
CA PRO A 8 4.29 8.70 13.77
C PRO A 8 4.19 7.23 13.35
N LEU A 9 3.36 6.94 12.34
CA LEU A 9 3.21 5.57 11.83
C LEU A 9 4.48 5.09 11.14
N VAL A 10 5.08 5.95 10.29
CA VAL A 10 6.28 5.59 9.53
C VAL A 10 7.47 5.33 10.43
N ALA A 11 7.69 6.16 11.45
CA ALA A 11 8.73 5.95 12.44
C ALA A 11 8.51 4.67 13.25
N ALA A 12 7.27 4.37 13.62
CA ALA A 12 6.95 3.12 14.32
C ALA A 12 7.24 1.87 13.48
N VAL A 13 6.89 1.90 12.18
CA VAL A 13 7.21 0.82 11.23
C VAL A 13 8.74 0.66 11.08
N ALA A 14 9.47 1.76 10.92
CA ALA A 14 10.93 1.74 10.80
C ALA A 14 11.61 1.20 12.08
N ASN A 15 11.15 1.64 13.25
CA ASN A 15 11.64 1.15 14.55
C ASN A 15 11.33 -0.34 14.78
N ALA A 16 10.23 -0.84 14.22
CA ALA A 16 9.88 -2.26 14.24
C ALA A 16 10.75 -3.13 13.31
N GLY A 17 11.64 -2.53 12.51
CA GLY A 17 12.53 -3.23 11.59
C GLY A 17 11.93 -3.46 10.19
N ALA A 18 10.81 -2.82 9.87
CA ALA A 18 10.17 -2.87 8.55
C ALA A 18 10.40 -1.57 7.76
N LEU A 19 10.08 -1.59 6.46
CA LEU A 19 10.24 -0.44 5.57
C LEU A 19 8.99 0.47 5.63
N GLY A 20 9.12 1.65 6.25
CA GLY A 20 8.05 2.64 6.33
C GLY A 20 8.14 3.70 5.23
N PHE A 21 6.99 4.22 4.77
CA PHE A 21 6.92 5.28 3.74
C PHE A 21 6.03 6.45 4.15
N ILE A 22 6.60 7.66 4.22
CA ILE A 22 5.81 8.90 4.28
C ILE A 22 5.12 9.08 2.94
N THR A 23 3.82 9.38 2.94
CA THR A 23 3.10 9.63 1.68
C THR A 23 3.26 11.10 1.28
N ALA A 24 4.01 11.39 0.21
CA ALA A 24 4.34 12.75 -0.22
C ALA A 24 3.10 13.62 -0.39
N LEU A 25 2.10 13.11 -1.13
CA LEU A 25 0.89 13.86 -1.47
C LEU A 25 -0.14 13.93 -0.32
N THR A 26 0.14 13.34 0.84
CA THR A 26 -0.58 13.69 2.09
C THR A 26 -0.23 15.09 2.54
N GLN A 27 0.97 15.57 2.21
CA GLN A 27 1.47 16.87 2.60
C GLN A 27 1.01 17.91 1.57
N PRO A 28 0.35 19.01 1.98
CA PRO A 28 -0.24 19.97 1.05
C PRO A 28 0.76 20.65 0.12
N THR A 29 1.99 20.83 0.58
CA THR A 29 3.08 21.46 -0.18
C THR A 29 4.40 20.68 -0.08
N PRO A 30 5.39 20.95 -0.97
CA PRO A 30 6.73 20.41 -0.82
C PRO A 30 7.39 20.75 0.52
N GLU A 31 7.16 21.96 1.07
CA GLU A 31 7.73 22.33 2.36
C GLU A 31 7.07 21.58 3.52
N ASP A 32 5.78 21.28 3.43
CA ASP A 32 5.12 20.39 4.39
C ASP A 32 5.70 18.96 4.33
N LEU A 33 6.08 18.48 3.14
CA LEU A 33 6.83 17.22 3.03
C LEU A 33 8.19 17.31 3.72
N ARG A 34 8.91 18.42 3.54
CA ARG A 34 10.20 18.64 4.19
C ARG A 34 10.06 18.59 5.72
N ALA A 35 9.07 19.31 6.25
CA ALA A 35 8.76 19.32 7.68
C ALA A 35 8.39 17.92 8.18
N GLU A 36 7.59 17.16 7.44
CA GLU A 36 7.18 15.81 7.84
C GLU A 36 8.36 14.81 7.83
N ILE A 37 9.26 14.89 6.85
CA ILE A 37 10.48 14.07 6.81
C ILE A 37 11.34 14.35 8.05
N ARG A 38 11.54 15.62 8.40
CA ARG A 38 12.31 16.01 9.59
C ARG A 38 11.64 15.54 10.87
N ARG A 39 10.31 15.71 10.98
CA ARG A 39 9.54 15.18 12.11
C ARG A 39 9.69 13.66 12.24
N CYS A 40 9.71 12.92 11.14
CA CYS A 40 9.91 11.47 11.20
C CYS A 40 11.30 11.11 11.73
N ARG A 41 12.35 11.87 11.39
CA ARG A 41 13.71 11.70 11.93
C ARG A 41 13.83 11.99 13.41
N GLU A 42 12.98 12.86 13.95
CA GLU A 42 12.91 13.10 15.41
C GLU A 42 12.36 11.86 16.16
N LEU A 43 11.68 10.94 15.47
CA LEU A 43 11.02 9.77 16.04
C LEU A 43 11.76 8.45 15.75
N THR A 44 12.72 8.44 14.82
CA THR A 44 13.50 7.25 14.49
C THR A 44 14.86 7.59 13.88
N ASP A 45 15.88 6.83 14.28
CA ASP A 45 17.20 6.80 13.64
C ASP A 45 17.27 5.76 12.50
N ARG A 46 16.21 4.96 12.30
CA ARG A 46 16.14 3.94 11.25
C ARG A 46 15.78 4.59 9.92
N PRO A 47 16.28 4.06 8.79
CA PRO A 47 15.93 4.60 7.48
C PRO A 47 14.44 4.36 7.18
N PHE A 48 13.82 5.35 6.53
CA PHE A 48 12.46 5.29 6.00
C PHE A 48 12.43 5.95 4.62
N GLY A 49 11.34 5.73 3.89
CA GLY A 49 11.18 6.15 2.51
C GLY A 49 10.07 7.16 2.34
N VAL A 50 9.92 7.63 1.11
CA VAL A 50 8.80 8.47 0.70
C VAL A 50 8.06 7.81 -0.47
N ASN A 51 6.74 7.69 -0.37
CA ASN A 51 5.89 7.32 -1.49
C ASN A 51 5.54 8.56 -2.32
N LEU A 52 5.81 8.52 -3.63
CA LEU A 52 5.41 9.51 -4.61
C LEU A 52 4.42 8.88 -5.60
N THR A 53 3.13 9.10 -5.35
CA THR A 53 2.05 8.56 -6.18
C THR A 53 1.77 9.48 -7.38
N ILE A 54 1.85 8.94 -8.59
CA ILE A 54 1.67 9.63 -9.87
C ILE A 54 0.34 9.16 -10.47
N LEU A 55 -0.77 9.73 -10.02
CA LEU A 55 -2.10 9.39 -10.53
C LEU A 55 -2.66 10.49 -11.42
N PRO A 56 -3.61 10.16 -12.33
CA PRO A 56 -4.38 11.17 -13.04
C PRO A 56 -5.04 12.13 -12.04
N ALA A 57 -4.70 13.42 -12.13
CA ALA A 57 -5.23 14.47 -11.28
C ALA A 57 -5.74 15.63 -12.14
N ILE A 58 -6.88 16.20 -11.75
CA ILE A 58 -7.44 17.40 -12.40
C ILE A 58 -6.45 18.57 -12.31
N THR A 59 -5.85 18.72 -11.13
CA THR A 59 -4.76 19.67 -10.88
C THR A 59 -3.54 18.86 -10.46
N PRO A 60 -2.58 18.62 -11.37
CA PRO A 60 -1.36 17.90 -11.04
C PRO A 60 -0.58 18.60 -9.91
N PRO A 61 -0.14 17.87 -8.88
CA PRO A 61 0.81 18.38 -7.90
C PRO A 61 2.12 18.84 -8.56
N PRO A 62 2.89 19.76 -7.93
CA PRO A 62 4.21 20.14 -8.40
C PRO A 62 5.23 19.01 -8.16
N TYR A 63 5.12 17.91 -8.89
CA TYR A 63 5.89 16.67 -8.67
C TYR A 63 7.41 16.88 -8.68
N ALA A 64 7.91 17.80 -9.51
CA ALA A 64 9.33 18.13 -9.57
C ALA A 64 9.83 18.75 -8.25
N GLU A 65 9.02 19.58 -7.60
CA GLU A 65 9.35 20.21 -6.32
C GLU A 65 9.30 19.20 -5.17
N TYR A 66 8.28 18.34 -5.13
CA TYR A 66 8.24 17.21 -4.18
C TYR A 66 9.46 16.30 -4.34
N ARG A 67 9.81 15.94 -5.58
CA ARG A 67 11.02 15.15 -5.88
C ARG A 67 12.28 15.84 -5.39
N GLN A 68 12.40 17.16 -5.59
CA GLN A 68 13.56 17.91 -5.12
C GLN A 68 13.66 17.89 -3.60
N VAL A 69 12.56 18.02 -2.87
CA VAL A 69 12.55 17.91 -1.40
C VAL A 69 13.03 16.53 -0.94
N ILE A 70 12.58 15.45 -1.58
CA ILE A 70 13.02 14.09 -1.27
C ILE A 70 14.55 13.95 -1.45
N ILE A 71 15.08 14.53 -2.53
CA ILE A 71 16.53 14.55 -2.83
C ILE A 71 17.29 15.39 -1.80
N ASP A 72 16.87 16.63 -1.57
CA ASP A 72 17.54 17.57 -0.66
C ASP A 72 17.58 17.04 0.78
N GLU A 73 16.50 16.37 1.21
CA GLU A 73 16.45 15.76 2.53
C GLU A 73 17.22 14.44 2.59
N GLY A 74 17.76 13.89 1.49
CA GLY A 74 18.57 12.68 1.50
C GLY A 74 17.79 11.42 1.91
N VAL A 75 16.57 11.27 1.42
CA VAL A 75 15.75 10.07 1.66
C VAL A 75 16.38 8.88 0.91
N PRO A 76 16.66 7.74 1.55
CA PRO A 76 17.42 6.64 0.94
C PRO A 76 16.63 5.82 -0.10
N PHE A 77 15.31 5.79 -0.02
CA PHE A 77 14.45 5.05 -0.96
C PHE A 77 13.09 5.69 -1.19
N VAL A 78 12.58 5.54 -2.40
CA VAL A 78 11.29 6.08 -2.85
C VAL A 78 10.42 4.95 -3.41
N GLU A 79 9.16 4.90 -2.98
CA GLU A 79 8.15 4.09 -3.65
C GLU A 79 7.39 4.98 -4.66
N THR A 80 7.44 4.66 -5.94
CA THR A 80 6.60 5.30 -6.95
C THR A 80 5.41 4.40 -7.28
N ALA A 81 4.25 4.99 -7.59
CA ALA A 81 3.05 4.24 -7.95
C ALA A 81 2.22 5.00 -8.98
N GLY A 82 1.40 4.29 -9.75
CA GLY A 82 0.52 4.89 -10.76
C GLY A 82 1.16 4.89 -12.15
N ALA A 83 1.31 6.06 -12.76
CA ALA A 83 1.91 6.21 -14.07
C ALA A 83 3.41 5.85 -14.07
N ASN A 84 3.94 5.68 -15.28
CA ASN A 84 5.35 5.34 -15.52
C ASN A 84 6.30 6.36 -14.84
N PRO A 85 7.31 5.90 -14.05
CA PRO A 85 8.18 6.77 -13.25
C PRO A 85 9.33 7.41 -14.04
N VAL A 86 9.36 7.30 -15.37
CA VAL A 86 10.47 7.71 -16.25
C VAL A 86 10.96 9.14 -16.01
N ASP A 87 10.07 10.08 -15.68
CA ASP A 87 10.42 11.50 -15.46
C ASP A 87 11.03 11.76 -14.07
N HIS A 88 10.98 10.78 -13.16
CA HIS A 88 11.49 10.91 -11.79
C HIS A 88 12.75 10.06 -11.58
N LEU A 89 12.83 8.92 -12.28
CA LEU A 89 13.84 7.90 -12.05
C LEU A 89 15.29 8.40 -12.20
N PRO A 90 15.67 9.14 -13.27
CA PRO A 90 17.05 9.62 -13.42
C PRO A 90 17.49 10.52 -12.26
N HIS A 91 16.62 11.44 -11.82
CA HIS A 91 16.92 12.35 -10.72
C HIS A 91 17.13 11.62 -9.39
N PHE A 92 16.35 10.57 -9.13
CA PHE A 92 16.53 9.76 -7.92
C PHE A 92 17.86 8.99 -7.98
N HIS A 93 18.19 8.36 -9.11
CA HIS A 93 19.44 7.63 -9.26
C HIS A 93 20.68 8.53 -9.21
N ASP A 94 20.63 9.72 -9.82
CA ASP A 94 21.71 10.71 -9.76
C ASP A 94 21.99 11.16 -8.31
N ALA A 95 20.96 11.12 -7.45
CA ALA A 95 21.07 11.38 -6.01
C ALA A 95 21.39 10.13 -5.16
N GLY A 96 21.58 8.96 -5.78
CA GLY A 96 21.84 7.70 -5.10
C GLY A 96 20.62 7.08 -4.38
N ILE A 97 19.42 7.53 -4.70
CA ILE A 97 18.15 7.09 -4.08
C ILE A 97 17.64 5.84 -4.79
N LYS A 98 17.30 4.81 -4.00
CA LYS A 98 16.73 3.57 -4.52
C LYS A 98 15.24 3.72 -4.85
N VAL A 99 14.78 3.16 -5.96
CA VAL A 99 13.38 3.28 -6.38
C VAL A 99 12.69 1.92 -6.41
N ILE A 100 11.60 1.81 -5.65
CA ILE A 100 10.64 0.72 -5.72
C ILE A 100 9.46 1.21 -6.57
N HIS A 101 9.10 0.51 -7.64
CA HIS A 101 7.92 0.88 -8.44
C HIS A 101 6.77 -0.10 -8.26
N LYS A 102 5.59 0.42 -7.90
CA LYS A 102 4.40 -0.37 -7.69
C LYS A 102 3.61 -0.59 -8.98
N CYS A 103 3.39 -1.85 -9.34
CA CYS A 103 2.78 -2.29 -10.59
C CYS A 103 1.62 -3.26 -10.31
N THR A 104 0.60 -3.21 -11.16
CA THR A 104 -0.59 -4.09 -11.09
C THR A 104 -0.60 -5.21 -12.14
N SER A 105 0.47 -5.31 -12.95
CA SER A 105 0.57 -6.33 -13.99
C SER A 105 2.03 -6.65 -14.31
N VAL A 106 2.29 -7.87 -14.81
CA VAL A 106 3.62 -8.31 -15.22
C VAL A 106 4.20 -7.40 -16.30
N ARG A 107 3.40 -6.99 -17.31
CA ARG A 107 3.86 -6.07 -18.38
C ARG A 107 4.35 -4.73 -17.83
N HIS A 108 3.70 -4.19 -16.79
CA HIS A 108 4.12 -2.95 -16.16
C HIS A 108 5.41 -3.16 -15.35
N GLY A 109 5.51 -4.29 -14.63
CA GLY A 109 6.72 -4.69 -13.91
C GLY A 109 7.94 -4.81 -14.83
N VAL A 110 7.83 -5.57 -15.92
CA VAL A 110 8.88 -5.72 -16.94
C VAL A 110 9.26 -4.36 -17.53
N LYS A 111 8.26 -3.50 -17.80
CA LYS A 111 8.55 -2.16 -18.31
C LYS A 111 9.33 -1.33 -17.31
N ALA A 112 8.95 -1.31 -16.03
CA ALA A 112 9.65 -0.57 -14.99
C ALA A 112 11.06 -1.11 -14.73
N GLN A 113 11.24 -2.44 -14.73
CA GLN A 113 12.58 -3.06 -14.70
C GLN A 113 13.44 -2.57 -15.87
N SER A 114 12.91 -2.53 -17.09
CA SER A 114 13.65 -2.03 -18.26
C SER A 114 14.08 -0.56 -18.15
N LEU A 115 13.42 0.22 -17.29
CA LEU A 115 13.79 1.61 -16.99
C LEU A 115 14.86 1.71 -15.90
N GLY A 116 15.10 0.62 -15.16
CA GLY A 116 16.16 0.51 -14.17
C GLY A 116 15.73 0.74 -12.73
N VAL A 117 14.45 0.55 -12.37
CA VAL A 117 14.03 0.57 -10.96
C VAL A 117 14.77 -0.52 -10.16
N ASP A 118 15.02 -0.29 -8.88
CA ASP A 118 15.82 -1.21 -8.04
C ASP A 118 15.00 -2.39 -7.51
N ALA A 119 13.70 -2.20 -7.34
CA ALA A 119 12.77 -3.26 -6.94
C ALA A 119 11.35 -2.95 -7.44
N LEU A 120 10.50 -3.98 -7.40
CA LEU A 120 9.09 -3.86 -7.75
C LEU A 120 8.19 -4.14 -6.54
N SER A 121 7.01 -3.55 -6.54
CA SER A 121 5.91 -3.92 -5.63
C SER A 121 4.75 -4.39 -6.50
N ILE A 122 4.42 -5.68 -6.46
CA ILE A 122 3.42 -6.29 -7.34
C ILE A 122 2.08 -6.32 -6.61
N ASP A 123 1.18 -5.42 -7.00
CA ASP A 123 -0.12 -5.19 -6.37
C ASP A 123 -1.18 -6.09 -7.02
N GLY A 124 -1.62 -7.12 -6.28
CA GLY A 124 -2.68 -8.05 -6.70
C GLY A 124 -4.08 -7.46 -6.57
N PHE A 125 -5.07 -8.14 -7.14
CA PHE A 125 -6.47 -7.70 -7.12
C PHE A 125 -7.06 -7.45 -5.71
N GLU A 126 -6.52 -8.11 -4.68
CA GLU A 126 -6.93 -8.01 -3.28
C GLU A 126 -6.57 -6.65 -2.63
N CYS A 127 -5.71 -5.86 -3.29
CA CYS A 127 -5.14 -4.63 -2.73
C CYS A 127 -6.20 -3.57 -2.39
N ALA A 128 -5.90 -2.74 -1.39
CA ALA A 128 -6.59 -1.46 -1.21
C ALA A 128 -6.10 -0.45 -2.25
N GLY A 129 -6.94 0.51 -2.65
CA GLY A 129 -6.56 1.48 -3.67
C GLY A 129 -6.73 0.90 -5.08
N HIS A 130 -5.83 1.16 -6.02
CA HIS A 130 -6.07 0.89 -7.45
C HIS A 130 -5.43 -0.43 -7.90
N PRO A 131 -6.19 -1.53 -8.09
CA PRO A 131 -5.67 -2.82 -8.56
C PRO A 131 -5.44 -2.88 -10.08
N GLY A 132 -5.70 -1.79 -10.80
CA GLY A 132 -5.78 -1.83 -12.26
C GLY A 132 -7.08 -2.49 -12.74
N GLU A 133 -7.06 -3.00 -13.97
CA GLU A 133 -8.27 -3.48 -14.66
C GLU A 133 -8.20 -4.95 -15.12
N ASP A 134 -7.13 -5.66 -14.77
CA ASP A 134 -6.88 -7.03 -15.24
C ASP A 134 -7.45 -8.09 -14.28
N ASP A 135 -7.86 -7.70 -13.07
CA ASP A 135 -8.49 -8.56 -12.07
C ASP A 135 -7.73 -9.84 -11.73
N VAL A 136 -6.39 -9.78 -11.73
CA VAL A 136 -5.52 -10.93 -11.42
C VAL A 136 -5.17 -10.95 -9.93
N PRO A 137 -5.61 -11.96 -9.15
CA PRO A 137 -5.26 -12.09 -7.74
C PRO A 137 -3.78 -12.42 -7.55
N GLY A 138 -3.23 -12.09 -6.38
CA GLY A 138 -1.81 -12.30 -6.04
C GLY A 138 -1.35 -13.76 -6.20
N LEU A 139 -2.23 -14.74 -5.97
CA LEU A 139 -1.93 -16.16 -6.15
C LEU A 139 -1.45 -16.51 -7.57
N ILE A 140 -1.92 -15.78 -8.59
CA ILE A 140 -1.53 -15.98 -9.99
C ILE A 140 -0.53 -14.91 -10.43
N LEU A 141 -0.73 -13.66 -10.01
CA LEU A 141 0.10 -12.54 -10.45
C LEU A 141 1.56 -12.66 -9.97
N LEU A 142 1.78 -13.10 -8.73
CA LEU A 142 3.10 -13.16 -8.12
C LEU A 142 4.03 -14.20 -8.77
N PRO A 143 3.64 -15.48 -8.97
CA PRO A 143 4.50 -16.43 -9.66
C PRO A 143 4.71 -16.06 -11.14
N ALA A 144 3.69 -15.49 -11.81
CA ALA A 144 3.84 -14.98 -13.17
C ALA A 144 4.82 -13.80 -13.25
N ALA A 145 4.91 -12.99 -12.19
CA ALA A 145 5.92 -11.94 -12.07
C ALA A 145 7.30 -12.53 -11.78
N ALA A 146 7.40 -13.53 -10.89
CA ALA A 146 8.66 -14.21 -10.59
C ALA A 146 9.30 -14.85 -11.84
N ASP A 147 8.49 -15.42 -12.74
CA ASP A 147 8.97 -16.00 -14.00
C ASP A 147 9.51 -14.95 -15.00
N ALA A 148 9.13 -13.69 -14.85
CA ALA A 148 9.40 -12.62 -15.83
C ALA A 148 10.35 -11.53 -15.34
N LEU A 149 10.57 -11.42 -14.03
CA LEU A 149 11.37 -10.37 -13.40
C LEU A 149 12.74 -10.91 -12.98
N GLU A 150 13.74 -10.04 -13.05
CA GLU A 150 15.13 -10.35 -12.67
C GLU A 150 15.56 -9.58 -11.41
N ILE A 151 14.90 -8.46 -11.10
CA ILE A 151 15.13 -7.67 -9.89
C ILE A 151 14.20 -8.11 -8.75
N PRO A 152 14.55 -7.84 -7.48
CA PRO A 152 13.71 -8.18 -6.34
C PRO A 152 12.31 -7.59 -6.45
N PHE A 153 11.31 -8.32 -5.95
CA PHE A 153 9.96 -7.79 -5.87
C PHE A 153 9.24 -8.16 -4.59
N ILE A 154 8.36 -7.27 -4.15
CA ILE A 154 7.58 -7.39 -2.94
C ILE A 154 6.13 -7.67 -3.34
N ALA A 155 5.48 -8.62 -2.67
CA ALA A 155 4.08 -8.93 -2.88
C ALA A 155 3.18 -7.90 -2.18
N SER A 156 2.21 -7.32 -2.88
CA SER A 156 1.32 -6.28 -2.34
C SER A 156 -0.14 -6.64 -2.54
N GLY A 157 -0.97 -6.36 -1.53
CA GLY A 157 -2.41 -6.65 -1.53
C GLY A 157 -2.77 -8.03 -0.97
N GLY A 158 -3.68 -8.08 0.00
CA GLY A 158 -4.14 -9.34 0.62
C GLY A 158 -3.29 -9.87 1.79
N PHE A 159 -2.14 -9.25 2.10
CA PHE A 159 -1.24 -9.70 3.16
C PHE A 159 -1.48 -8.98 4.49
N GLY A 160 -1.58 -9.75 5.59
CA GLY A 160 -1.86 -9.21 6.93
C GLY A 160 -1.25 -9.98 8.10
N ASP A 161 -0.61 -11.12 7.86
CA ASP A 161 0.02 -11.96 8.89
C ASP A 161 1.16 -12.84 8.34
N GLY A 162 1.73 -13.70 9.19
CA GLY A 162 2.81 -14.63 8.82
C GLY A 162 2.43 -15.69 7.77
N ARG A 163 1.16 -16.09 7.67
CA ARG A 163 0.70 -17.03 6.62
C ARG A 163 0.85 -16.38 5.24
N GLY A 164 0.45 -15.11 5.16
CA GLY A 164 0.61 -14.30 3.96
C GLY A 164 2.08 -14.13 3.57
N LEU A 165 2.97 -13.88 4.55
CA LEU A 165 4.41 -13.77 4.29
C LEU A 165 4.98 -15.08 3.71
N VAL A 166 4.69 -16.23 4.32
CA VAL A 166 5.17 -17.52 3.81
C VAL A 166 4.65 -17.79 2.40
N ALA A 167 3.36 -17.49 2.14
CA ALA A 167 2.79 -17.65 0.80
C ALA A 167 3.49 -16.76 -0.24
N ALA A 168 3.76 -15.49 0.09
CA ALA A 168 4.46 -14.57 -0.80
C ALA A 168 5.87 -15.06 -1.14
N LEU A 169 6.64 -15.48 -0.12
CA LEU A 169 7.99 -16.04 -0.30
C LEU A 169 7.96 -17.30 -1.18
N ALA A 170 6.99 -18.20 -0.95
CA ALA A 170 6.82 -19.41 -1.75
C ALA A 170 6.42 -19.13 -3.21
N LEU A 171 5.76 -18.00 -3.48
CA LEU A 171 5.38 -17.54 -4.82
C LEU A 171 6.49 -16.71 -5.51
N GLY A 172 7.66 -16.58 -4.90
CA GLY A 172 8.84 -15.96 -5.50
C GLY A 172 9.08 -14.49 -5.13
N ALA A 173 8.26 -13.89 -4.25
CA ALA A 173 8.52 -12.54 -3.75
C ALA A 173 9.57 -12.54 -2.63
N ASP A 174 10.21 -11.40 -2.40
CA ASP A 174 11.24 -11.20 -1.36
C ASP A 174 10.69 -10.59 -0.06
N GLY A 175 9.39 -10.33 -0.02
CA GLY A 175 8.71 -9.74 1.13
C GLY A 175 7.25 -9.39 0.83
N ILE A 176 6.60 -8.75 1.80
CA ILE A 176 5.21 -8.29 1.66
C ILE A 176 5.07 -6.78 1.94
N ASN A 177 4.18 -6.13 1.19
CA ASN A 177 3.72 -4.77 1.40
C ASN A 177 2.29 -4.79 1.95
N MET A 178 2.03 -3.98 2.97
CA MET A 178 0.75 -3.92 3.65
C MET A 178 0.27 -2.48 3.80
N GLY A 179 -1.01 -2.23 3.50
CA GLY A 179 -1.67 -0.95 3.79
C GLY A 179 -2.66 -1.11 4.95
N THR A 180 -3.78 -1.80 4.70
CA THR A 180 -4.87 -2.02 5.64
C THR A 180 -4.40 -2.54 7.01
N ARG A 181 -3.43 -3.47 7.04
CA ARG A 181 -2.92 -4.05 8.30
C ARG A 181 -2.23 -3.01 9.19
N PHE A 182 -1.50 -2.05 8.62
CA PHE A 182 -0.86 -0.96 9.37
C PHE A 182 -1.83 0.16 9.74
N MET A 183 -3.01 0.26 9.12
CA MET A 183 -4.06 1.17 9.61
C MET A 183 -4.59 0.73 10.97
N ALA A 184 -4.68 -0.59 11.20
CA ALA A 184 -5.08 -1.21 12.46
C ALA A 184 -3.86 -1.46 13.38
N THR A 185 -3.11 -0.41 13.70
CA THR A 185 -2.06 -0.42 14.73
C THR A 185 -2.23 0.78 15.67
N VAL A 186 -1.60 0.72 16.85
CA VAL A 186 -1.67 1.78 17.86
C VAL A 186 -1.16 3.11 17.30
N GLU A 187 -0.04 3.10 16.58
CA GLU A 187 0.68 4.29 16.10
C GLU A 187 0.05 4.94 14.86
N SER A 188 -0.87 4.25 14.20
CA SER A 188 -1.68 4.82 13.12
C SER A 188 -2.51 6.00 13.68
N GLY A 189 -2.34 7.19 13.11
CA GLY A 189 -2.99 8.43 13.58
C GLY A 189 -4.46 8.58 13.18
N ILE A 190 -5.10 7.52 12.68
CA ILE A 190 -6.52 7.54 12.30
C ILE A 190 -7.42 7.35 13.51
N HIS A 191 -8.64 7.86 13.43
CA HIS A 191 -9.64 7.74 14.49
C HIS A 191 -9.93 6.28 14.87
N GLN A 192 -10.15 6.02 16.17
CA GLN A 192 -10.32 4.68 16.72
C GLN A 192 -11.46 3.90 16.04
N ASN A 193 -12.62 4.53 15.79
CA ASN A 193 -13.73 3.93 15.07
C ASN A 193 -13.33 3.30 13.71
N VAL A 194 -12.36 3.87 13.00
CA VAL A 194 -11.87 3.33 11.72
C VAL A 194 -11.10 2.03 11.97
N LYS A 195 -10.27 1.99 13.01
CA LYS A 195 -9.52 0.79 13.41
C LYS A 195 -10.48 -0.30 13.88
N ASP A 196 -11.47 0.04 14.70
CA ASP A 196 -12.49 -0.90 15.18
C ASP A 196 -13.33 -1.45 14.03
N ARG A 197 -13.67 -0.60 13.04
CA ARG A 197 -14.37 -1.03 11.83
C ARG A 197 -13.56 -2.02 11.02
N LEU A 198 -12.25 -1.82 10.89
CA LEU A 198 -11.35 -2.76 10.20
C LEU A 198 -11.29 -4.11 10.92
N VAL A 199 -11.23 -4.12 12.26
CA VAL A 199 -11.24 -5.35 13.08
C VAL A 199 -12.56 -6.11 12.96
N ALA A 200 -13.68 -5.39 12.87
CA ALA A 200 -15.01 -5.98 12.74
C ALA A 200 -15.37 -6.42 11.31
N ALA A 201 -14.54 -6.10 10.31
CA ALA A 201 -14.88 -6.28 8.91
C ALA A 201 -14.74 -7.72 8.40
N GLN A 202 -15.58 -8.07 7.44
CA GLN A 202 -15.51 -9.32 6.69
C GLN A 202 -14.79 -9.12 5.34
N GLU A 203 -14.47 -10.23 4.66
CA GLU A 203 -13.73 -10.23 3.38
C GLU A 203 -14.54 -9.58 2.24
N ARG A 204 -15.86 -9.51 2.43
CA ARG A 204 -16.83 -8.93 1.49
C ARG A 204 -17.13 -7.46 1.74
N ASP A 205 -16.60 -6.87 2.81
CA ASP A 205 -16.90 -5.49 3.22
C ASP A 205 -16.04 -4.46 2.47
N THR A 206 -15.85 -4.66 1.16
CA THR A 206 -15.17 -3.69 0.27
C THR A 206 -15.97 -3.51 -1.01
N GLN A 207 -15.85 -2.33 -1.62
CA GLN A 207 -16.44 -2.00 -2.91
C GLN A 207 -15.34 -1.70 -3.93
N LEU A 208 -15.61 -2.00 -5.20
CA LEU A 208 -14.80 -1.53 -6.34
C LEU A 208 -15.53 -0.37 -7.02
N ILE A 209 -15.12 0.85 -6.71
CA ILE A 209 -15.64 2.06 -7.37
C ILE A 209 -14.91 2.30 -8.70
N PHE A 210 -15.51 3.12 -9.58
CA PHE A 210 -14.92 3.59 -10.84
C PHE A 210 -14.61 2.54 -11.92
N ARG A 211 -15.16 1.33 -11.83
CA ARG A 211 -14.96 0.26 -12.84
C ARG A 211 -15.33 0.71 -14.25
N GLN A 212 -16.48 1.38 -14.39
CA GLN A 212 -16.97 1.91 -15.68
C GLN A 212 -16.04 2.99 -16.26
N LEU A 213 -15.21 3.62 -15.43
CA LEU A 213 -14.30 4.70 -15.81
C LEU A 213 -12.88 4.20 -16.07
N ARG A 214 -12.62 2.88 -15.95
CA ARG A 214 -11.27 2.29 -16.04
C ARG A 214 -10.25 2.95 -15.10
N ASN A 215 -10.73 3.31 -13.91
CA ASN A 215 -9.92 3.88 -12.83
C ASN A 215 -10.28 3.18 -11.51
N THR A 216 -10.40 1.86 -11.56
CA THR A 216 -10.93 1.04 -10.47
C THR A 216 -10.17 1.30 -9.17
N ALA A 217 -10.91 1.50 -8.08
CA ALA A 217 -10.35 1.61 -6.73
C ALA A 217 -11.13 0.76 -5.72
N ARG A 218 -10.41 -0.04 -4.93
CA ARG A 218 -10.95 -0.79 -3.79
C ARG A 218 -10.98 0.07 -2.53
N VAL A 219 -12.17 0.18 -1.97
CA VAL A 219 -12.50 1.03 -0.83
C VAL A 219 -13.35 0.26 0.17
N ALA A 220 -13.44 0.74 1.41
CA ALA A 220 -14.35 0.15 2.39
C ALA A 220 -15.81 0.21 1.92
N ASP A 221 -16.59 -0.82 2.26
CA ASP A 221 -18.04 -0.79 2.07
C ASP A 221 -18.70 0.18 3.07
N ASN A 222 -19.32 1.24 2.54
CA ASN A 222 -20.04 2.25 3.31
C ASN A 222 -21.14 2.88 2.44
N ALA A 223 -21.94 3.81 2.99
CA ALA A 223 -23.05 4.41 2.26
C ALA A 223 -22.58 5.12 0.97
N VAL A 224 -21.45 5.84 1.06
CA VAL A 224 -20.90 6.62 -0.06
C VAL A 224 -20.38 5.72 -1.18
N SER A 225 -19.63 4.65 -0.86
CA SER A 225 -19.07 3.74 -1.87
C SER A 225 -20.16 2.94 -2.57
N ARG A 226 -21.21 2.51 -1.86
CA ARG A 226 -22.40 1.90 -2.47
C ARG A 226 -23.12 2.85 -3.41
N GLU A 227 -23.35 4.10 -3.00
CA GLU A 227 -23.99 5.11 -3.87
C GLU A 227 -23.18 5.36 -5.16
N VAL A 228 -21.84 5.42 -5.06
CA VAL A 228 -20.97 5.58 -6.23
C VAL A 228 -21.09 4.39 -7.18
N VAL A 229 -21.05 3.16 -6.65
CA VAL A 229 -21.20 1.94 -7.46
C VAL A 229 -22.58 1.91 -8.13
N GLU A 230 -23.65 2.21 -7.40
CA GLU A 230 -25.02 2.24 -7.92
C GLU A 230 -25.17 3.25 -9.07
N LYS A 231 -24.70 4.50 -8.88
CA LYS A 231 -24.79 5.55 -9.91
C LYS A 231 -24.02 5.17 -11.17
N LEU A 232 -22.78 4.69 -11.03
CA LEU A 232 -21.96 4.34 -12.19
C LEU A 232 -22.49 3.08 -12.92
N ASN A 233 -23.03 2.10 -12.19
CA ASN A 233 -23.72 0.95 -12.79
C ASN A 233 -24.97 1.36 -13.58
N ALA A 234 -25.64 2.45 -13.17
CA ALA A 234 -26.77 3.04 -13.90
C ALA A 234 -26.36 3.92 -15.09
N GLY A 235 -25.07 4.04 -15.40
CA GLY A 235 -24.55 4.80 -16.54
C GLY A 235 -24.22 6.26 -16.26
N ALA A 236 -24.11 6.67 -14.99
CA ALA A 236 -23.67 8.02 -14.63
C ALA A 236 -22.22 8.29 -15.07
N ALA A 237 -21.89 9.56 -15.31
CA ALA A 237 -20.54 10.01 -15.63
C ALA A 237 -19.76 10.37 -14.35
N PHE A 238 -18.45 10.62 -14.48
CA PHE A 238 -17.61 11.02 -13.35
C PHE A 238 -18.11 12.28 -12.63
N GLU A 239 -18.57 13.28 -13.37
CA GLU A 239 -19.06 14.54 -12.78
C GLU A 239 -20.27 14.32 -11.85
N ASP A 240 -21.09 13.30 -12.11
CA ASP A 240 -22.26 12.96 -11.29
C ASP A 240 -21.87 12.38 -9.91
N VAL A 241 -20.67 11.81 -9.79
CA VAL A 241 -20.16 11.21 -8.54
C VAL A 241 -19.01 11.99 -7.91
N ARG A 242 -18.47 13.01 -8.60
CA ARG A 242 -17.31 13.79 -8.16
C ARG A 242 -17.41 14.34 -6.74
N HIS A 243 -18.60 14.81 -6.35
CA HIS A 243 -18.87 15.38 -5.03
C HIS A 243 -18.91 14.31 -3.90
N LEU A 244 -19.11 13.03 -4.24
CA LEU A 244 -19.08 11.90 -3.29
C LEU A 244 -17.63 11.47 -3.01
N VAL A 245 -16.78 11.52 -4.03
CA VAL A 245 -15.44 10.92 -4.04
C VAL A 245 -14.31 11.94 -3.83
N ALA A 246 -14.65 13.19 -3.53
CA ALA A 246 -13.66 14.23 -3.26
C ALA A 246 -12.76 13.82 -2.08
N GLY A 247 -11.44 13.87 -2.27
CA GLY A 247 -10.47 13.45 -1.24
C GLY A 247 -10.60 14.23 0.07
N THR A 248 -11.08 15.47 0.03
CA THR A 248 -11.39 16.31 1.20
C THR A 248 -12.54 15.76 2.06
N ARG A 249 -13.42 14.92 1.50
CA ARG A 249 -14.40 14.15 2.28
C ARG A 249 -13.78 12.88 2.86
N GLY A 250 -12.94 12.19 2.09
CA GLY A 250 -12.28 10.97 2.54
C GLY A 250 -11.40 11.17 3.77
N VAL A 251 -10.68 12.29 3.85
CA VAL A 251 -9.85 12.61 5.03
C VAL A 251 -10.68 12.75 6.31
N GLN A 252 -11.93 13.22 6.21
CA GLN A 252 -12.81 13.36 7.38
C GLN A 252 -13.06 12.02 8.06
N VAL A 253 -13.14 10.91 7.31
CA VAL A 253 -13.29 9.57 7.90
C VAL A 253 -12.16 9.28 8.90
N TYR A 254 -10.92 9.60 8.53
CA TYR A 254 -9.75 9.35 9.36
C TYR A 254 -9.64 10.32 10.54
N GLU A 255 -10.15 11.55 10.41
CA GLU A 255 -10.06 12.59 11.44
C GLU A 255 -11.20 12.51 12.47
N THR A 256 -12.44 12.29 12.01
CA THR A 256 -13.65 12.35 12.85
C THR A 256 -14.17 10.97 13.26
N GLY A 257 -13.77 9.91 12.55
CA GLY A 257 -14.31 8.57 12.77
C GLY A 257 -15.73 8.36 12.26
N ASP A 258 -16.27 9.30 11.50
CA ASP A 258 -17.50 9.11 10.73
C ASP A 258 -17.20 8.27 9.48
N LEU A 259 -17.55 6.98 9.56
CA LEU A 259 -17.28 5.98 8.53
C LEU A 259 -18.02 6.25 7.21
N ASP A 260 -19.05 7.09 7.22
CA ASP A 260 -19.86 7.47 6.06
C ASP A 260 -19.56 8.90 5.56
N ALA A 261 -18.60 9.62 6.16
CA ALA A 261 -18.25 10.98 5.73
C ALA A 261 -17.74 11.05 4.28
N GLY A 262 -17.11 9.98 3.79
CA GLY A 262 -16.56 9.90 2.44
C GLY A 262 -15.98 8.54 2.09
N ILE A 263 -15.28 8.48 0.97
CA ILE A 263 -14.56 7.29 0.52
C ILE A 263 -13.24 7.14 1.29
N TRP A 264 -12.97 5.93 1.78
CA TRP A 264 -11.71 5.58 2.42
C TRP A 264 -11.22 4.20 1.96
N SER A 265 -9.91 4.05 1.78
CA SER A 265 -9.32 2.82 1.25
C SER A 265 -9.22 1.74 2.33
N ALA A 266 -9.69 0.54 2.00
CA ALA A 266 -9.49 -0.68 2.77
C ALA A 266 -9.41 -1.87 1.82
N GLY A 267 -8.52 -2.80 2.12
CA GLY A 267 -8.33 -4.04 1.35
C GLY A 267 -9.09 -5.20 1.98
N MET A 268 -9.36 -6.23 1.18
CA MET A 268 -10.13 -7.41 1.62
C MET A 268 -9.48 -8.14 2.81
N VAL A 269 -8.17 -7.94 3.00
CA VAL A 269 -7.37 -8.44 4.12
C VAL A 269 -7.88 -8.02 5.50
N GLN A 270 -8.77 -7.01 5.59
CA GLN A 270 -9.44 -6.65 6.84
C GLN A 270 -10.12 -7.85 7.53
N ALA A 271 -10.55 -8.86 6.76
CA ALA A 271 -11.08 -10.11 7.30
C ALA A 271 -10.09 -10.94 8.15
N LEU A 272 -8.79 -10.65 8.04
CA LEU A 272 -7.70 -11.31 8.78
C LEU A 272 -7.14 -10.41 9.88
N ILE A 273 -7.75 -9.23 10.10
CA ILE A 273 -7.36 -8.26 11.11
C ILE A 273 -8.28 -8.45 12.31
N HIS A 274 -7.75 -8.92 13.44
CA HIS A 274 -8.54 -9.25 14.63
C HIS A 274 -8.14 -8.47 15.88
N ASP A 275 -7.20 -7.53 15.73
CA ASP A 275 -6.56 -6.82 16.83
C ASP A 275 -5.92 -5.51 16.36
N ILE A 276 -5.50 -4.68 17.33
CA ILE A 276 -4.82 -3.39 17.10
C ILE A 276 -3.52 -3.38 17.92
N PRO A 277 -2.48 -4.13 17.50
CA PRO A 277 -1.20 -4.18 18.20
C PRO A 277 -0.37 -2.93 17.92
N THR A 278 0.74 -2.78 18.65
CA THR A 278 1.82 -1.88 18.21
C THR A 278 2.45 -2.37 16.90
N CYS A 279 3.10 -1.48 16.14
CA CYS A 279 3.84 -1.87 14.94
C CYS A 279 4.96 -2.86 15.27
N ALA A 280 5.63 -2.70 16.42
CA ALA A 280 6.68 -3.59 16.89
C ALA A 280 6.17 -5.02 17.13
N GLU A 281 5.05 -5.16 17.85
CA GLU A 281 4.41 -6.47 18.09
C GLU A 281 3.91 -7.10 16.79
N LEU A 282 3.31 -6.30 15.91
CA LEU A 282 2.80 -6.77 14.62
C LEU A 282 3.92 -7.38 13.76
N VAL A 283 5.00 -6.63 13.53
CA VAL A 283 6.11 -7.08 12.67
C VAL A 283 6.80 -8.30 13.30
N THR A 284 7.09 -8.25 14.60
CA THR A 284 7.71 -9.37 15.31
C THR A 284 6.85 -10.64 15.22
N ARG A 285 5.53 -10.50 15.40
CA ARG A 285 4.59 -11.61 15.27
C ARG A 285 4.57 -12.20 13.87
N ILE A 286 4.52 -11.36 12.83
CA ILE A 286 4.49 -11.83 11.44
C ILE A 286 5.72 -12.69 11.12
N VAL A 287 6.91 -12.22 11.49
CA VAL A 287 8.16 -12.94 11.25
C VAL A 287 8.19 -14.25 12.04
N ARG A 288 7.90 -14.21 13.35
CA ARG A 288 7.85 -15.39 14.21
C ARG A 288 6.86 -16.44 13.68
N ASP A 289 5.65 -16.02 13.33
CA ASP A 289 4.62 -16.92 12.85
C ASP A 289 5.02 -17.52 11.48
N ALA A 290 5.69 -16.76 10.62
CA ALA A 290 6.24 -17.26 9.36
C ALA A 290 7.35 -18.31 9.58
N GLU A 291 8.30 -18.03 10.47
CA GLU A 291 9.35 -18.98 10.87
C GLU A 291 8.76 -20.28 11.41
N GLN A 292 7.75 -20.19 12.28
CA GLN A 292 7.05 -21.35 12.82
C GLN A 292 6.34 -22.15 11.72
N ILE A 293 5.63 -21.48 10.81
CA ILE A 293 4.95 -22.16 9.69
C ILE A 293 5.96 -22.92 8.82
N ILE A 294 7.11 -22.31 8.51
CA ILE A 294 8.15 -22.93 7.68
C ILE A 294 8.78 -24.12 8.41
N THR A 295 9.23 -23.91 9.65
CA THR A 295 10.06 -24.89 10.38
C THR A 295 9.26 -26.01 11.03
N GLU A 296 7.97 -25.80 11.31
CA GLU A 296 7.10 -26.82 11.93
C GLU A 296 6.09 -27.36 10.93
N ARG A 297 5.16 -26.52 10.45
CA ARG A 297 4.02 -26.97 9.64
C ARG A 297 4.44 -27.51 8.28
N LEU A 298 5.23 -26.75 7.53
CA LEU A 298 5.67 -27.16 6.19
C LEU A 298 6.71 -28.28 6.28
N ALA A 299 7.66 -28.19 7.20
CA ALA A 299 8.63 -29.25 7.46
C ALA A 299 7.95 -30.59 7.81
N ALA A 300 6.91 -30.59 8.66
CA ALA A 300 6.15 -31.80 8.98
C ALA A 300 5.40 -32.36 7.75
N ALA A 301 4.84 -31.50 6.91
CA ALA A 301 4.12 -31.92 5.71
C ALA A 301 5.03 -32.62 4.68
N VAL A 302 6.28 -32.16 4.53
CA VAL A 302 7.24 -32.80 3.62
C VAL A 302 7.97 -33.98 4.27
N GLY A 303 8.32 -33.88 5.56
CA GLY A 303 9.06 -34.90 6.30
C GLY A 303 8.29 -36.20 6.51
N ALA A 304 6.96 -36.16 6.55
CA ALA A 304 6.11 -37.35 6.66
C ALA A 304 6.22 -38.32 5.46
N THR A 305 6.78 -37.89 4.32
CA THR A 305 6.98 -38.76 3.15
C THR A 305 8.28 -39.57 3.18
N ALA A 306 9.20 -39.32 4.10
CA ALA A 306 10.46 -40.08 4.21
C ALA A 306 10.38 -41.34 5.08
N ALA A 307 9.23 -41.61 5.70
CA ALA A 307 9.01 -42.71 6.65
C ALA A 307 7.97 -43.77 6.19
N ALA A 308 7.60 -43.77 4.90
CA ALA A 308 6.74 -44.77 4.26
C ALA A 308 7.45 -45.41 3.07
#